data_AF-A0A8T3Q6E6-F1
#
_entry.id   AF-A0A8T3Q6E6-F1
#
_cell.length_a   1.000
_cell.length_b   1.000
_cell.length_c   1.000
_cell.angle_alpha   90.00
_cell.angle_beta   90.00
_cell.angle_gamma   90.00
#
_symmetry.space_group_name_H-M   'P 1'
#
loop_
_entity.id
_entity.type
_entity.pdbx_description
1 polymer ?
#
loop_
_entity_poly.entity_id
_entity_poly.type
_entity_poly.pdbx_seq_one_letter_code
_entity_poly.pdbx_strand_id
1 'polypeptide(L)'
;MAGQRPTISTHVLDLASGNPAAGVGVALFRLADDGSPDLLADLRTDADGRIGDLLAGGVLVEGDYQLAFDVGGYVDDPDAFFQSAAVALRIADAGRSYHVPLLLSPYGLSTYRGS
;
A
#
# COMPACT_ATOMS: atom_id res chain seq x y z
N MET A 1 28.71 -4.12 5.63
CA MET A 1 27.31 -3.97 6.09
C MET A 1 26.43 -4.41 4.94
N ALA A 2 25.63 -5.45 5.10
CA ALA A 2 24.72 -5.88 4.04
C ALA A 2 23.76 -4.72 3.75
N GLY A 3 23.76 -4.21 2.51
CA GLY A 3 22.83 -3.15 2.11
C GLY A 3 21.40 -3.62 2.34
N GLN A 4 20.57 -2.77 2.94
CA GLN A 4 19.17 -3.08 3.17
C GLN A 4 18.48 -3.33 1.83
N ARG A 5 17.71 -4.43 1.74
CA ARG A 5 17.04 -4.81 0.50
C ARG A 5 15.99 -3.75 0.12
N PRO A 6 15.85 -3.39 -1.16
CA PRO A 6 14.75 -2.57 -1.67
C PRO A 6 13.38 -3.14 -1.30
N THR A 7 12.46 -2.29 -0.86
CA THR A 7 11.10 -2.66 -0.43
C THR A 7 10.06 -1.75 -1.07
N ILE A 8 8.82 -2.24 -1.13
CA ILE A 8 7.65 -1.39 -1.28
C ILE A 8 7.04 -1.26 0.12
N SER A 9 6.79 -0.05 0.59
CA SER A 9 6.23 0.20 1.91
C SER A 9 5.05 1.16 1.82
N THR A 10 4.19 1.13 2.84
CA THR A 10 3.08 2.07 2.97
C THR A 10 2.96 2.59 4.40
N HIS A 11 2.25 3.71 4.52
CA HIS A 11 1.81 4.30 5.77
C HIS A 11 0.43 4.88 5.53
N VAL A 12 -0.56 4.36 6.25
CA VAL A 12 -1.95 4.80 6.14
C VAL A 12 -2.27 5.71 7.32
N LEU A 13 -2.73 6.91 7.01
CA LEU A 13 -3.08 7.94 7.99
C LEU A 13 -4.57 8.26 7.86
N ASP A 14 -5.28 8.21 8.98
CA ASP A 14 -6.65 8.69 9.07
C ASP A 14 -6.65 10.15 9.51
N LEU A 15 -6.95 11.03 8.56
CA LEU A 15 -6.98 12.47 8.76
C LEU A 15 -8.23 12.93 9.54
N ALA A 16 -9.28 12.12 9.63
CA ALA A 16 -10.47 12.46 10.42
C ALA A 16 -10.17 12.38 11.91
N SER A 17 -9.50 11.31 12.33
CA SER A 17 -9.08 11.12 13.73
C SER A 17 -7.72 11.74 14.05
N GLY A 18 -6.91 12.03 13.03
CA GLY A 18 -5.55 12.56 13.19
C GLY A 18 -4.52 11.51 13.61
N ASN A 19 -4.82 10.22 13.41
CA ASN A 19 -4.00 9.11 13.88
C ASN A 19 -3.56 8.19 12.73
N PRO A 20 -2.53 7.35 12.93
CA PRO A 20 -2.27 6.24 12.03
C PRO A 20 -3.44 5.26 11.96
N ALA A 21 -3.75 4.78 10.75
CA ALA A 21 -4.81 3.83 10.51
C ALA A 21 -4.27 2.41 10.67
N ALA A 22 -4.37 1.87 11.88
CA ALA A 22 -3.92 0.51 12.20
C ALA A 22 -4.90 -0.56 11.68
N GLY A 23 -4.38 -1.71 11.27
CA GLY A 23 -5.18 -2.86 10.87
C GLY A 23 -5.78 -2.81 9.45
N VAL A 24 -5.49 -1.77 8.66
CA VAL A 24 -5.93 -1.63 7.26
C VAL A 24 -5.35 -2.77 6.44
N GLY A 25 -6.21 -3.52 5.74
CA GLY A 25 -5.78 -4.54 4.80
C GLY A 25 -5.14 -3.92 3.56
N VAL A 26 -3.97 -4.41 3.16
CA VAL A 26 -3.25 -3.95 1.97
C VAL A 26 -2.72 -5.15 1.20
N ALA A 27 -3.24 -5.34 0.00
CA ALA A 27 -2.77 -6.35 -0.93
C ALA A 27 -1.81 -5.74 -1.96
N LEU A 28 -0.67 -6.40 -2.18
CA LEU A 28 0.28 -6.08 -3.24
C LEU A 28 0.15 -7.10 -4.36
N PHE A 29 -0.07 -6.61 -5.58
CA PHE A 29 -0.08 -7.40 -6.80
C PHE A 29 1.07 -7.00 -7.69
N ARG A 30 1.62 -7.96 -8.43
CA ARG A 30 2.35 -7.69 -9.68
C ARG A 30 1.35 -7.73 -10.82
N LEU A 31 1.46 -6.83 -11.78
CA LEU A 31 0.64 -6.86 -12.98
C LEU A 31 1.42 -7.56 -14.09
N ALA A 32 0.79 -8.55 -14.74
CA ALA A 32 1.31 -9.18 -15.94
C ALA A 32 1.16 -8.23 -17.16
N ASP A 33 1.75 -8.60 -18.29
CA ASP A 33 1.74 -7.79 -19.52
C ASP A 33 0.32 -7.54 -20.07
N ASP A 34 -0.63 -8.44 -19.77
CA ASP A 34 -2.05 -8.28 -20.11
C ASP A 34 -2.86 -7.48 -19.07
N GLY A 35 -2.19 -6.97 -18.04
CA GLY A 35 -2.78 -6.22 -16.93
C GLY A 35 -3.42 -7.09 -15.84
N SER A 36 -3.35 -8.42 -15.95
CA SER A 36 -3.89 -9.31 -14.92
C SER A 36 -3.09 -9.21 -13.62
N PRO A 37 -3.75 -9.12 -12.45
CA PRO A 37 -3.06 -9.02 -11.17
C PRO A 37 -2.68 -10.41 -10.62
N ASP A 38 -1.41 -10.58 -10.29
CA ASP A 38 -0.85 -11.72 -9.55
C ASP A 38 -0.57 -11.30 -8.09
N LEU A 39 -1.25 -11.93 -7.13
CA LEU A 39 -1.17 -11.58 -5.72
C LEU A 39 0.20 -11.99 -5.15
N LEU A 40 0.97 -11.01 -4.68
CA LEU A 40 2.25 -11.27 -4.03
C LEU A 40 2.12 -11.39 -2.52
N ALA A 41 1.33 -10.50 -1.90
CA ALA A 41 1.13 -10.48 -0.46
C ALA A 41 -0.19 -9.78 -0.10
N ASP A 42 -0.77 -10.18 1.02
CA ASP A 42 -1.90 -9.53 1.67
C ASP A 42 -1.56 -9.37 3.15
N LEU A 43 -1.43 -8.13 3.60
CA LEU A 43 -0.88 -7.76 4.90
C LEU A 43 -1.78 -6.70 5.56
N ARG A 44 -1.55 -6.46 6.86
CA ARG A 44 -2.25 -5.42 7.61
C ARG A 44 -1.28 -4.39 8.16
N THR A 45 -1.70 -3.13 8.18
CA THR A 45 -0.92 -2.06 8.81
C THR A 45 -0.76 -2.32 10.31
N ASP A 46 0.43 -2.01 10.83
CA ASP A 46 0.74 -2.10 12.25
C ASP A 46 0.10 -0.97 13.07
N ALA A 47 0.45 -0.89 14.36
CA ALA A 47 -0.08 0.14 15.27
C ALA A 47 0.32 1.59 14.89
N ASP A 48 1.36 1.77 14.06
CA ASP A 48 1.75 3.06 13.48
C ASP A 48 1.22 3.20 12.04
N GLY A 49 0.22 2.41 11.65
CA GLY A 49 -0.39 2.48 10.33
C GLY A 49 0.52 2.05 9.19
N ARG A 50 1.62 1.32 9.46
CA ARG A 50 2.67 1.03 8.48
C ARG A 50 2.69 -0.42 8.05
N ILE A 51 3.20 -0.62 6.83
CA ILE A 51 3.77 -1.90 6.38
C ILE A 51 5.14 -1.57 5.82
N GLY A 52 6.20 -2.01 6.51
CA GLY A 52 7.59 -1.70 6.14
C GLY A 52 8.08 -2.45 4.91
N ASP A 53 7.49 -3.60 4.61
CA ASP A 53 7.80 -4.42 3.44
C ASP A 53 6.57 -5.19 2.93
N LEU A 54 5.91 -4.62 1.92
CA LEU A 54 4.78 -5.22 1.21
C LEU A 54 5.18 -6.41 0.34
N LEU A 55 6.48 -6.61 0.07
CA LEU A 55 6.95 -7.81 -0.64
C LEU A 55 7.05 -9.03 0.29
N ALA A 56 6.81 -8.87 1.59
CA ALA A 56 6.88 -9.92 2.60
C ALA A 56 8.22 -10.70 2.56
N GLY A 57 9.34 -9.99 2.40
CA GLY A 57 10.65 -10.60 2.25
C GLY A 57 10.92 -11.20 0.86
N GLY A 58 10.11 -10.88 -0.14
CA GLY A 58 10.35 -11.14 -1.55
C GLY A 58 11.49 -10.30 -2.14
N VAL A 59 11.71 -10.48 -3.45
CA VAL A 59 12.67 -9.69 -4.23
C VAL A 59 11.90 -8.71 -5.10
N LEU A 60 12.24 -7.42 -4.99
CA LEU A 60 11.70 -6.41 -5.88
C LEU A 60 12.28 -6.61 -7.29
N VAL A 61 11.40 -6.66 -8.27
CA VAL A 61 11.78 -6.70 -9.69
C VAL A 61 11.11 -5.55 -10.43
N GLU A 62 11.72 -5.10 -11.52
CA GLU A 62 11.11 -4.10 -12.40
C GLU A 62 9.79 -4.61 -12.99
N GLY A 63 8.87 -3.69 -13.21
CA GLY A 63 7.55 -3.98 -13.76
C GLY A 63 6.44 -3.15 -13.12
N ASP A 64 5.20 -3.53 -13.43
CA ASP A 64 4.01 -2.91 -12.89
C ASP A 64 3.49 -3.66 -11.67
N TYR A 65 3.02 -2.89 -10.69
CA TYR A 65 2.44 -3.38 -9.46
C TYR A 65 1.14 -2.64 -9.17
N GLN A 66 0.33 -3.19 -8.28
CA GLN A 66 -0.84 -2.53 -7.75
C GLN A 66 -0.90 -2.74 -6.23
N LEU A 67 -1.10 -1.65 -5.48
CA LEU A 67 -1.50 -1.73 -4.08
C LEU A 67 -3.01 -1.57 -4.02
N ALA A 68 -3.69 -2.45 -3.30
CA ALA A 68 -5.12 -2.34 -3.01
C ALA A 68 -5.33 -2.22 -1.50
N PHE A 69 -5.94 -1.13 -1.07
CA PHE A 69 -6.24 -0.83 0.33
C PHE A 69 -7.71 -1.13 0.62
N ASP A 70 -7.96 -1.92 1.66
CA ASP A 70 -9.29 -2.21 2.20
C ASP A 70 -9.74 -1.06 3.12
N VAL A 71 -10.32 -0.02 2.51
CA VAL A 71 -10.80 1.16 3.22
C VAL A 71 -12.10 0.86 3.95
N GLY A 72 -13.03 0.16 3.32
CA GLY A 72 -14.33 -0.19 3.89
C GLY A 72 -14.18 -1.05 5.13
N GLY A 73 -13.31 -2.07 5.09
CA GLY A 73 -13.02 -2.92 6.24
C GLY A 73 -12.29 -2.21 7.39
N TYR A 74 -11.56 -1.12 7.11
CA TYR A 74 -10.97 -0.28 8.16
C TYR A 74 -11.99 0.68 8.80
N VAL A 75 -12.77 1.38 7.97
CA VAL A 75 -13.76 2.36 8.47
C VAL A 75 -14.89 1.65 9.22
N ASP A 76 -15.23 0.41 8.81
CA ASP A 76 -16.28 -0.43 9.40
C ASP A 76 -17.64 0.31 9.49
N ASP A 77 -17.91 1.13 8.48
CA ASP A 77 -19.16 1.87 8.32
C ASP A 77 -19.81 1.48 6.99
N PRO A 78 -21.02 0.89 7.00
CA PRO A 78 -21.74 0.51 5.79
C PRO A 78 -22.12 1.70 4.89
N ASP A 79 -22.15 2.91 5.44
CA ASP A 79 -22.48 4.15 4.73
C ASP A 79 -21.20 4.91 4.27
N ALA A 80 -20.00 4.36 4.51
CA ALA A 80 -18.75 4.96 4.07
C ALA A 80 -18.70 5.13 2.55
N PHE A 81 -18.31 6.32 2.10
CA PHE A 81 -18.26 6.63 0.66
C PHE A 81 -17.16 5.85 -0.08
N PHE A 82 -15.98 5.71 0.51
CA PHE A 82 -14.89 4.91 -0.05
C PHE A 82 -14.85 3.51 0.56
N GLN A 83 -14.94 2.49 -0.28
CA GLN A 83 -14.87 1.09 0.12
C GLN A 83 -13.49 0.48 -0.15
N SER A 84 -12.76 0.99 -1.14
CA SER A 84 -11.41 0.52 -1.48
C SER A 84 -10.65 1.58 -2.24
N ALA A 85 -9.32 1.53 -2.19
CA ALA A 85 -8.45 2.33 -3.04
C ALA A 85 -7.41 1.45 -3.72
N ALA A 86 -7.18 1.64 -5.02
CA ALA A 86 -6.13 0.93 -5.76
C ALA A 86 -5.17 1.92 -6.40
N VAL A 87 -3.87 1.66 -6.27
CA VAL A 87 -2.79 2.50 -6.81
C VAL A 87 -1.87 1.64 -7.67
N ALA A 88 -1.85 1.90 -8.97
CA ALA A 88 -0.91 1.27 -9.90
C ALA A 88 0.46 1.97 -9.82
N LEU A 89 1.53 1.17 -9.79
CA LEU A 89 2.91 1.62 -9.69
C LEU A 89 3.74 1.05 -10.83
N ARG A 90 4.55 1.88 -11.48
CA ARG A 90 5.65 1.42 -12.33
C ARG A 90 6.95 1.45 -11.54
N ILE A 91 7.56 0.29 -11.37
CA ILE A 91 8.91 0.14 -10.81
C ILE A 91 9.89 0.03 -11.97
N ALA A 92 10.71 1.08 -12.14
CA ALA A 92 11.73 1.18 -13.17
C ALA A 92 13.17 1.01 -12.64
N ASP A 93 13.35 0.93 -11.32
CA ASP A 93 14.64 0.74 -10.67
C ASP A 93 14.44 -0.16 -9.45
N ALA A 94 14.74 -1.45 -9.62
CA ALA A 94 14.63 -2.43 -8.54
C ALA A 94 15.72 -2.28 -7.46
N GLY A 95 16.67 -1.35 -7.62
CA GLY A 95 17.74 -1.06 -6.68
C GLY A 95 17.38 -0.11 -5.54
N ARG A 96 16.14 0.41 -5.51
CA ARG A 96 15.67 1.38 -4.50
C ARG A 96 14.34 1.02 -3.88
N SER A 97 14.12 1.46 -2.66
CA SER A 97 12.81 1.33 -2.01
C SER A 97 11.82 2.38 -2.50
N TYR A 98 10.54 2.05 -2.37
CA TYR A 98 9.40 2.88 -2.75
C TYR A 98 8.43 2.98 -1.56
N HIS A 99 8.11 4.18 -1.15
CA HIS A 99 7.11 4.44 -0.12
C HIS A 99 5.85 5.02 -0.75
N VAL A 100 4.69 4.41 -0.51
CA VAL A 100 3.41 4.82 -1.11
C VAL A 100 2.35 4.91 0.00
N PRO A 101 2.24 6.05 0.69
CA PRO A 101 1.26 6.24 1.75
C PRO A 101 -0.15 6.47 1.20
N LEU A 102 -1.14 6.27 2.07
CA LEU A 102 -2.53 6.63 1.82
C LEU A 102 -3.02 7.55 2.95
N LEU A 103 -3.44 8.76 2.61
CA LEU A 103 -4.08 9.68 3.54
C LEU A 103 -5.58 9.62 3.31
N LEU A 104 -6.29 9.12 4.32
CA LEU A 104 -7.72 8.83 4.31
C LEU A 104 -8.49 9.94 5.03
N SER A 105 -9.58 10.38 4.42
CA SER A 105 -10.65 11.15 5.07
C SER A 105 -12.00 10.66 4.54
N PRO A 106 -13.14 10.98 5.19
CA PRO A 106 -14.43 10.41 4.82
C PRO A 106 -14.83 10.63 3.35
N TYR A 107 -14.39 11.75 2.76
CA TYR A 107 -14.71 12.15 1.39
C TYR A 107 -13.50 12.60 0.57
N GLY A 108 -12.28 12.28 1.02
CA GLY A 108 -11.07 12.49 0.23
C GLY A 108 -10.00 11.44 0.50
N LEU A 109 -9.33 10.99 -0.56
CA LEU A 109 -8.14 10.14 -0.51
C LEU A 109 -6.98 10.88 -1.19
N SER A 110 -5.78 10.78 -0.62
CA SER A 110 -4.57 11.23 -1.32
C SER A 110 -3.43 10.25 -1.13
N THR A 111 -2.58 10.16 -2.14
CA THR A 111 -1.38 9.32 -2.15
C THR A 111 -0.27 10.04 -2.92
N TYR A 112 0.97 9.62 -2.71
CA TYR A 112 2.14 10.15 -3.41
C TYR A 112 3.27 9.12 -3.36
N ARG A 113 4.36 9.38 -4.08
CA ARG A 113 5.60 8.62 -3.93
C ARG A 113 6.48 9.29 -2.88
N GLY A 114 6.64 8.67 -1.72
CA GLY A 114 7.62 9.05 -0.71
C GLY A 114 9.05 8.70 -1.12
N SER A 115 10.01 9.38 -0.47
CA SER A 115 11.45 9.16 -0.62
C SER A 115 11.94 7.96 0.16
#